data_AF-A0A9N8DRH4-F1
#
_entry.id   AF-A0A9N8DRH4-F1
#
_cell.length_a   1.000
_cell.length_b   1.000
_cell.length_c   1.000
_cell.angle_alpha   90.00
_cell.angle_beta   90.00
_cell.angle_gamma   90.00
#
_symmetry.space_group_name_H-M   'P 1'
#
loop_
_entity.id
_entity.type
_entity.pdbx_description
1 polymer ?
#
loop_
_entity_poly.entity_id
_entity_poly.type
_entity_poly.pdbx_seq_one_letter_code
_entity_poly.pdbx_strand_id
1 'polypeptide(L)'
;MAPRIADEPSRSLSHAAAVAAQVEAARSNTSPPPATPPPMMKPERQESALRRLGRRLRRRSLSAPPSLSRGRSSLLEEHFCVEKEENTNKVVAVLPGVPKHPENWSRDLHDFFNLVVLVPVVALNMMNWSWDTILQNPSKLQSLGDAWTGEYYYEFFYATILYFIADLIWIVVAPDCVRSPSVIIQHHLATLVYIMVPHSVPPVRWCMGACMIVEINTWLLIARRVFNKQGFPPWIVDLSFVSIRIKLISILFYITWIAIRCVLYPYMLIPIWQLYFWYSQERGSYWNVILVCFPMHAVFCALNIKWSYDLFSSKIRYWKRRGVSSEEDAEKEKGL
;
A
#
# COMPACT_ATOMS: atom_id res chain seq x y z
N MET A 1 -51.01 13.71 -31.34
CA MET A 1 -50.40 15.04 -31.52
C MET A 1 -49.54 15.32 -30.30
N ALA A 2 -48.22 15.16 -30.41
CA ALA A 2 -47.25 15.40 -29.34
C ALA A 2 -46.39 16.63 -29.72
N PRO A 3 -46.02 17.51 -28.77
CA PRO A 3 -45.33 18.74 -29.08
C PRO A 3 -43.82 18.51 -29.27
N ARG A 4 -43.26 19.14 -30.31
CA ARG A 4 -41.82 19.27 -30.56
C ARG A 4 -41.22 20.20 -29.52
N ILE A 5 -40.28 19.69 -28.71
CA ILE A 5 -39.35 20.49 -27.91
C ILE A 5 -38.14 20.76 -28.80
N ALA A 6 -37.83 22.03 -29.02
CA ALA A 6 -36.70 22.47 -29.82
C ALA A 6 -35.44 22.56 -28.95
N ASP A 7 -34.37 21.93 -29.43
CA ASP A 7 -33.02 21.99 -28.86
C ASP A 7 -32.33 23.32 -29.24
N GLU A 8 -31.88 24.07 -28.24
CA GLU A 8 -30.83 25.09 -28.38
C GLU A 8 -29.72 24.82 -27.36
N PRO A 9 -28.52 24.38 -27.81
CA PRO A 9 -27.33 24.50 -26.98
C PRO A 9 -26.16 25.05 -27.79
N SER A 10 -25.89 26.37 -27.73
CA SER A 10 -24.60 26.90 -28.22
C SER A 10 -24.12 28.22 -27.60
N ARG A 11 -24.86 28.86 -26.69
CA ARG A 11 -24.47 30.18 -26.16
C ARG A 11 -23.78 30.21 -24.79
N SER A 12 -23.71 29.12 -24.03
CA SER A 12 -23.14 29.16 -22.66
C SER A 12 -21.62 28.94 -22.58
N LEU A 13 -21.00 28.32 -23.59
CA LEU A 13 -19.57 27.97 -23.54
C LEU A 13 -18.63 29.14 -23.89
N SER A 14 -19.05 30.12 -24.68
CA SER A 14 -18.20 31.26 -25.06
C SER A 14 -17.99 32.26 -23.91
N HIS A 15 -18.97 32.37 -23.01
CA HIS A 15 -18.88 33.32 -21.89
C HIS A 15 -17.96 32.82 -20.76
N ALA A 16 -17.90 31.50 -20.54
CA ALA A 16 -17.02 30.91 -19.53
C ALA A 16 -15.53 31.03 -19.91
N ALA A 17 -15.20 30.88 -21.18
CA ALA A 17 -13.82 31.01 -21.67
C ALA A 17 -13.29 32.45 -21.58
N ALA A 18 -14.16 33.45 -21.81
CA ALA A 18 -13.79 34.87 -21.71
C ALA A 18 -13.48 35.32 -20.28
N VAL A 19 -14.21 34.77 -19.29
CA VAL A 19 -14.00 35.09 -17.86
C VAL A 19 -12.70 34.47 -17.34
N ALA A 20 -12.36 33.25 -17.77
CA ALA A 20 -11.11 32.60 -17.37
C ALA A 20 -9.86 33.37 -17.85
N ALA A 21 -9.89 33.87 -19.09
CA ALA A 21 -8.78 34.66 -19.64
C ALA A 21 -8.55 36.00 -18.92
N GLN A 22 -9.61 36.65 -18.43
CA GLN A 22 -9.48 37.89 -17.65
C GLN A 22 -8.89 37.65 -16.25
N VAL A 23 -9.16 36.50 -15.63
CA VAL A 23 -8.61 36.15 -14.31
C VAL A 23 -7.13 35.78 -14.39
N GLU A 24 -6.69 35.16 -15.49
CA GLU A 24 -5.28 34.82 -15.73
C GLU A 24 -4.41 36.07 -15.95
N ALA A 25 -4.92 37.05 -16.71
CA ALA A 25 -4.22 38.31 -16.96
C ALA A 25 -3.98 39.13 -15.68
N ALA A 26 -4.92 39.10 -14.73
CA ALA A 26 -4.82 39.81 -13.46
C ALA A 26 -3.78 39.24 -12.49
N ARG A 27 -3.38 37.96 -12.64
CA ARG A 27 -2.38 37.31 -11.76
C ARG A 27 -0.93 37.59 -12.13
N SER A 28 -0.65 38.12 -13.32
CA SER A 28 0.72 38.32 -13.80
C SER A 28 1.41 39.60 -13.28
N ASN A 29 0.71 40.47 -12.55
CA ASN A 29 1.20 41.80 -12.15
C ASN A 29 1.58 41.98 -10.67
N THR A 30 1.62 40.92 -9.86
CA THR A 30 2.04 41.04 -8.46
C THR A 30 3.50 40.61 -8.28
N SER A 31 4.40 41.59 -8.25
CA SER A 31 5.79 41.41 -7.84
C SER A 31 5.83 40.92 -6.38
N PRO A 32 6.68 39.93 -6.04
CA PRO A 32 6.82 39.47 -4.67
C PRO A 32 7.38 40.60 -3.79
N PRO A 33 6.88 40.77 -2.56
CA PRO A 33 7.42 41.75 -1.64
C PRO A 33 8.88 41.41 -1.28
N PRO A 34 9.72 42.43 -1.03
CA PRO A 34 11.12 42.22 -0.67
C PRO A 34 11.23 41.42 0.63
N ALA A 35 12.10 40.40 0.60
CA ALA A 35 12.36 39.52 1.74
C ALA A 35 12.87 40.32 2.94
N THR A 36 12.16 40.21 4.07
CA THR A 36 12.61 40.76 5.33
C THR A 36 13.76 39.92 5.87
N PRO A 37 14.88 40.53 6.31
CA PRO A 37 16.00 39.79 6.87
C PRO A 37 15.59 39.07 8.17
N PRO A 38 16.10 37.85 8.42
CA PRO A 38 15.76 37.09 9.60
C PRO A 38 16.26 37.82 10.86
N PRO A 39 15.46 37.87 11.94
CA PRO A 39 15.87 38.50 13.18
C PRO A 39 17.06 37.74 13.77
N MET A 40 18.18 38.45 14.01
CA MET A 40 19.34 37.92 14.73
C MET A 40 18.89 37.37 16.10
N MET A 41 18.96 36.05 16.26
CA MET A 41 18.76 35.40 17.55
C MET A 41 19.84 35.85 18.52
N LYS A 42 19.41 36.47 19.62
CA LYS A 42 20.30 36.85 20.72
C LYS A 42 20.92 35.57 21.35
N PRO A 43 22.25 35.54 21.59
CA PRO A 43 22.97 34.35 22.04
C PRO A 43 22.47 33.77 23.38
N GLU A 44 21.84 34.57 24.24
CA GLU A 44 21.30 34.11 25.54
C GLU A 44 20.14 33.09 25.43
N ARG A 45 19.42 33.04 24.30
CA ARG A 45 18.32 32.05 24.14
C ARG A 45 18.80 30.65 23.78
N GLN A 46 19.97 30.48 23.16
CA GLN A 46 20.49 29.16 22.79
C GLN A 46 20.94 28.34 24.01
N GLU A 47 21.53 28.98 25.02
CA GLU A 47 22.06 28.28 26.19
C GLU A 47 20.94 27.72 27.09
N SER A 48 19.81 28.44 27.19
CA SER A 48 18.66 28.00 27.99
C SER A 48 17.92 26.79 27.38
N ALA A 49 17.89 26.70 26.04
CA ALA A 49 17.28 25.58 25.31
C ALA A 49 18.11 24.29 25.47
N LEU A 50 19.45 24.40 25.38
CA LEU A 50 20.36 23.26 25.58
C LEU A 50 20.35 22.75 27.03
N ARG A 51 20.26 23.64 28.02
CA ARG A 51 20.14 23.23 29.44
C ARG A 51 18.81 22.55 29.75
N ARG A 52 17.71 22.88 29.05
CA ARG A 52 16.41 22.20 29.21
C ARG A 52 16.40 20.80 28.59
N LEU A 53 17.15 20.57 27.51
CA LEU A 53 17.33 19.23 26.92
C LEU A 53 18.17 18.31 27.82
N GLY A 54 19.20 18.83 28.50
CA GLY A 54 20.04 18.05 29.41
C GLY A 54 19.31 17.54 30.68
N ARG A 55 18.30 18.26 31.18
CA ARG A 55 17.60 17.87 32.43
C ARG A 55 16.48 16.84 32.23
N ARG A 56 15.95 16.65 31.02
CA ARG A 56 14.92 15.61 30.75
C ARG A 56 15.49 14.19 30.61
N LEU A 57 16.80 14.03 30.46
CA LEU A 57 17.44 12.71 30.30
C LEU A 57 17.82 12.03 31.62
N ARG A 58 17.66 12.68 32.77
CA ARG A 58 18.25 12.22 34.05
C ARG A 58 17.26 11.78 35.14
N ARG A 59 16.03 11.39 34.78
CA ARG A 59 15.09 10.70 35.67
C ARG A 59 14.45 9.51 34.96
N ARG A 60 15.24 8.47 34.70
CA ARG A 60 14.73 7.10 34.61
C ARG A 60 15.12 6.38 35.89
N SER A 61 14.10 5.92 36.60
CA SER A 61 14.14 5.20 37.87
C SER A 61 15.01 3.95 37.78
N LEU A 62 15.82 3.74 38.82
CA LEU A 62 16.80 2.66 39.02
C LEU A 62 16.19 1.39 39.65
N SER A 63 14.98 0.98 39.26
CA SER A 63 14.31 -0.16 39.92
C SER A 63 13.77 -1.26 39.01
N ALA A 64 14.25 -1.33 37.77
CA ALA A 64 14.13 -2.55 36.97
C ALA A 64 15.55 -2.98 36.57
N PRO A 65 15.95 -4.25 36.79
CA PRO A 65 17.17 -4.76 36.17
C PRO A 65 17.05 -4.51 34.67
N PRO A 66 18.09 -4.02 33.98
CA PRO A 66 18.05 -3.87 32.54
C PRO A 66 17.68 -5.23 31.98
N SER A 67 16.47 -5.36 31.43
CA SER A 67 16.14 -6.50 30.61
C SER A 67 17.27 -6.57 29.60
N LEU A 68 18.08 -7.63 29.66
CA LEU A 68 19.14 -7.92 28.72
C LEU A 68 18.64 -7.47 27.36
N SER A 69 19.29 -6.44 26.82
CA SER A 69 18.82 -5.79 25.61
C SER A 69 18.60 -6.90 24.61
N ARG A 70 17.34 -7.21 24.28
CA ARG A 70 17.01 -7.99 23.09
C ARG A 70 17.79 -7.26 22.01
N GLY A 71 18.91 -7.85 21.60
CA GLY A 71 19.83 -7.21 20.67
C GLY A 71 18.96 -6.71 19.55
N ARG A 72 19.01 -5.41 19.27
CA ARG A 72 18.41 -4.89 18.05
C ARG A 72 19.13 -5.66 16.95
N SER A 73 18.49 -6.74 16.48
CA SER A 73 18.92 -7.44 15.28
C SER A 73 19.10 -6.34 14.26
N SER A 74 20.32 -6.21 13.78
CA SER A 74 20.63 -5.20 12.79
C SER A 74 19.62 -5.36 11.65
N LEU A 75 19.08 -4.27 11.08
CA LEU A 75 18.19 -4.36 9.91
C LEU A 75 18.83 -5.21 8.78
N LEU A 76 20.15 -5.43 8.80
CA LEU A 76 20.82 -6.43 7.98
C LEU A 76 20.42 -7.87 8.27
N GLU A 77 20.44 -8.30 9.53
CA GLU A 77 20.10 -9.67 9.96
C GLU A 77 18.64 -10.00 9.67
N GLU A 78 17.76 -8.99 9.63
CA GLU A 78 16.36 -9.18 9.28
C GLU A 78 16.12 -9.43 7.78
N HIS A 79 17.06 -9.07 6.91
CA HIS A 79 16.87 -9.06 5.46
C HIS A 79 17.89 -9.91 4.68
N PHE A 80 18.99 -10.31 5.31
CA PHE A 80 20.08 -11.05 4.69
C PHE A 80 20.54 -12.20 5.58
N CYS A 81 21.10 -13.23 4.94
CA CYS A 81 21.84 -14.25 5.67
C CYS A 81 23.20 -13.65 6.05
N VAL A 82 23.30 -13.19 7.29
CA VAL A 82 24.52 -12.61 7.84
C VAL A 82 25.29 -13.75 8.51
N GLU A 83 26.38 -14.18 7.89
CA GLU A 83 27.31 -15.13 8.49
C GLU A 83 28.20 -14.36 9.46
N LYS A 84 28.08 -14.70 10.74
CA LYS A 84 28.90 -14.12 11.80
C LYS A 84 29.99 -15.10 12.16
N GLU A 85 31.19 -14.59 12.38
CA GLU A 85 32.30 -15.39 12.89
C GLU A 85 31.96 -15.84 14.33
N GLU A 86 32.08 -17.14 14.58
CA GLU A 86 31.62 -17.79 15.81
C GLU A 86 32.25 -17.20 17.08
N ASN A 87 33.50 -16.72 16.98
CA ASN A 87 34.27 -16.21 18.11
C ASN A 87 34.23 -14.68 18.29
N THR A 88 34.02 -13.91 17.22
CA THR A 88 34.13 -12.44 17.27
C THR A 88 32.77 -11.75 17.14
N ASN A 89 31.72 -12.50 16.77
CA ASN A 89 30.40 -11.97 16.41
C ASN A 89 30.47 -10.92 15.27
N LYS A 90 31.61 -10.84 14.58
CA LYS A 90 31.84 -9.92 13.46
C LYS A 90 31.14 -10.50 12.24
N VAL A 91 30.47 -9.63 11.50
CA VAL A 91 29.85 -10.00 10.23
C VAL A 91 30.96 -10.31 9.23
N VAL A 92 31.09 -11.58 8.83
CA VAL A 92 32.12 -12.05 7.90
C VAL A 92 31.61 -11.96 6.47
N ALA A 93 30.39 -12.43 6.25
CA ALA A 93 29.76 -12.40 4.94
C ALA A 93 28.29 -12.02 5.07
N VAL A 94 27.83 -11.18 4.16
CA VAL A 94 26.41 -10.94 3.93
C VAL A 94 26.06 -11.70 2.66
N LEU A 95 25.68 -12.97 2.83
CA LEU A 95 25.34 -13.81 1.70
C LEU A 95 23.99 -13.38 1.13
N PRO A 96 23.86 -13.32 -0.22
CA PRO A 96 22.57 -13.16 -0.86
C PRO A 96 21.73 -14.41 -0.58
N GLY A 97 20.92 -14.36 0.47
CA GLY A 97 20.09 -15.46 0.93
C GLY A 97 18.88 -14.95 1.68
N VAL A 98 17.79 -15.73 1.66
CA VAL A 98 16.60 -15.43 2.46
C VAL A 98 17.03 -15.44 3.93
N PRO A 99 16.79 -14.36 4.69
CA PRO A 99 17.13 -14.34 6.12
C PRO A 99 16.48 -15.56 6.78
N LYS A 100 17.29 -16.37 7.48
CA LYS A 100 16.81 -17.47 8.31
C LYS A 100 16.05 -16.85 9.48
N HIS A 101 14.78 -16.53 9.26
CA HIS A 101 13.89 -16.24 10.37
C HIS A 101 13.82 -17.49 11.25
N PRO A 102 13.84 -17.35 12.58
CA PRO A 102 13.51 -18.48 13.44
C PRO A 102 12.19 -19.07 12.95
N GLU A 103 12.12 -20.40 12.89
CA GLU A 103 10.94 -21.12 12.42
C GLU A 103 9.72 -20.64 13.21
N ASN A 104 8.91 -19.79 12.57
CA ASN A 104 7.69 -19.26 13.15
C ASN A 104 6.53 -20.00 12.49
N TRP A 105 6.23 -21.16 13.06
CA TRP A 105 5.18 -22.05 12.61
C TRP A 105 3.84 -21.32 12.44
N SER A 106 3.51 -20.40 13.36
CA SER A 106 2.27 -19.61 13.31
C SER A 106 2.18 -18.75 12.06
N ARG A 107 3.28 -18.06 11.70
CA ARG A 107 3.36 -17.27 10.47
C ARG A 107 3.26 -18.15 9.22
N ASP A 108 3.88 -19.33 9.22
CA ASP A 108 3.84 -20.23 8.06
C ASP A 108 2.46 -20.85 7.84
N LEU A 109 1.80 -21.26 8.92
CA LEU A 109 0.44 -21.77 8.86
C LEU A 109 -0.54 -20.66 8.42
N HIS A 110 -0.34 -19.43 8.88
CA HIS A 110 -1.12 -18.26 8.48
C HIS A 110 -0.92 -17.90 6.99
N ASP A 111 0.33 -17.87 6.51
CA ASP A 111 0.65 -17.65 5.09
C ASP A 111 0.05 -18.76 4.22
N PHE A 112 0.10 -20.02 4.65
CA PHE A 112 -0.52 -21.14 3.93
C PHE A 112 -2.05 -21.05 3.90
N PHE A 113 -2.68 -20.75 5.04
CA PHE A 113 -4.12 -20.51 5.13
C PHE A 113 -4.56 -19.44 4.13
N ASN A 114 -3.90 -18.28 4.14
CA ASN A 114 -4.24 -17.18 3.24
C ASN A 114 -3.98 -17.51 1.77
N LEU A 115 -2.94 -18.30 1.47
CA LEU A 115 -2.67 -18.76 0.10
C LEU A 115 -3.82 -19.58 -0.48
N VAL A 116 -4.51 -20.39 0.35
CA VAL A 116 -5.65 -21.23 -0.07
C VAL A 116 -6.96 -20.43 -0.06
N VAL A 117 -7.25 -19.71 1.03
CA VAL A 117 -8.57 -19.09 1.26
C VAL A 117 -8.79 -17.82 0.43
N LEU A 118 -7.73 -17.09 0.06
CA LEU A 118 -7.87 -15.94 -0.83
C LEU A 118 -8.23 -16.33 -2.27
N VAL A 119 -7.96 -17.56 -2.72
CA VAL A 119 -8.20 -17.97 -4.10
C VAL A 119 -9.69 -17.86 -4.48
N PRO A 120 -10.65 -18.40 -3.70
CA PRO A 120 -12.07 -18.17 -3.93
C PRO A 120 -12.47 -16.69 -3.95
N VAL A 121 -11.92 -15.87 -3.03
CA VAL A 121 -12.25 -14.43 -2.95
C VAL A 121 -11.80 -13.70 -4.22
N VAL A 122 -10.57 -13.98 -4.68
CA VAL A 122 -10.03 -13.42 -5.92
C VAL A 122 -10.83 -13.90 -7.13
N ALA A 123 -11.13 -15.21 -7.21
CA ALA A 123 -11.89 -15.77 -8.32
C ALA A 123 -13.30 -15.15 -8.42
N LEU A 124 -14.02 -15.07 -7.30
CA LEU A 124 -15.33 -14.42 -7.24
C LEU A 124 -15.27 -12.94 -7.61
N ASN A 125 -14.24 -12.21 -7.19
CA ASN A 125 -14.05 -10.82 -7.65
C ASN A 125 -13.91 -10.79 -9.18
N MET A 126 -13.03 -11.61 -9.75
CA MET A 126 -12.79 -11.68 -11.21
C MET A 126 -14.03 -12.09 -12.01
N MET A 127 -14.89 -12.95 -11.47
CA MET A 127 -16.14 -13.37 -12.10
C MET A 127 -17.20 -12.26 -12.15
N ASN A 128 -17.10 -11.23 -11.31
CA ASN A 128 -18.01 -10.08 -11.33
C ASN A 128 -17.60 -8.99 -12.35
N TRP A 129 -16.53 -9.20 -13.12
CA TRP A 129 -16.08 -8.28 -14.16
C TRP A 129 -16.41 -8.82 -15.56
N SER A 130 -16.96 -7.96 -16.41
CA SER A 130 -17.14 -8.22 -17.84
C SER A 130 -15.80 -8.07 -18.57
N TRP A 131 -15.09 -9.18 -18.71
CA TRP A 131 -13.81 -9.22 -19.43
C TRP A 131 -13.96 -8.84 -20.90
N ASP A 132 -15.12 -9.08 -21.51
CA ASP A 132 -15.38 -8.66 -22.89
C ASP A 132 -15.46 -7.14 -23.03
N THR A 133 -16.07 -6.45 -22.05
CA THR A 133 -16.09 -4.99 -22.01
C THR A 133 -14.67 -4.44 -21.82
N ILE A 134 -13.91 -5.03 -20.89
CA ILE A 134 -12.54 -4.58 -20.54
C ILE A 134 -11.55 -4.80 -21.69
N LEU A 135 -11.58 -5.98 -22.31
CA LEU A 135 -10.56 -6.40 -23.29
C LEU A 135 -10.95 -6.06 -24.73
N GLN A 136 -12.23 -6.20 -25.11
CA GLN A 136 -12.64 -6.06 -26.51
C GLN A 136 -13.13 -4.65 -26.85
N ASN A 137 -13.65 -3.90 -25.87
CA ASN A 137 -14.26 -2.59 -26.10
C ASN A 137 -13.76 -1.50 -25.13
N PRO A 138 -12.43 -1.27 -25.00
CA PRO A 138 -11.91 -0.28 -24.06
C PRO A 138 -12.40 1.15 -24.36
N SER A 139 -12.76 1.45 -25.61
CA SER A 139 -13.32 2.75 -26.01
C SER A 139 -14.74 2.99 -25.50
N LYS A 140 -15.48 1.94 -25.12
CA LYS A 140 -16.84 2.05 -24.55
C LYS A 140 -16.85 2.21 -23.04
N LEU A 141 -15.71 1.99 -22.38
CA LEU A 141 -15.58 2.10 -20.94
C LEU A 141 -15.53 3.58 -20.53
N GLN A 142 -16.68 4.16 -20.17
CA GLN A 142 -16.74 5.53 -19.66
C GLN A 142 -16.35 5.57 -18.18
N SER A 143 -16.76 4.53 -17.45
CA SER A 143 -16.43 4.32 -16.04
C SER A 143 -16.03 2.87 -15.79
N LEU A 144 -15.23 2.62 -14.75
CA LEU A 144 -14.95 1.26 -14.27
C LEU A 144 -16.24 0.52 -13.89
N GLY A 145 -17.27 1.25 -13.42
CA GLY A 145 -18.56 0.67 -13.09
C GLY A 145 -19.26 0.01 -14.28
N ASP A 146 -19.00 0.46 -15.51
CA ASP A 146 -19.64 -0.07 -16.72
C ASP A 146 -19.19 -1.51 -17.04
N ALA A 147 -18.02 -1.91 -16.54
CA ALA A 147 -17.50 -3.26 -16.68
C ALA A 147 -17.94 -4.20 -15.54
N TRP A 148 -18.65 -3.72 -14.53
CA TRP A 148 -19.07 -4.53 -13.39
C TRP A 148 -20.41 -5.21 -13.66
N THR A 149 -20.43 -6.55 -13.66
CA THR A 149 -21.66 -7.33 -13.86
C THR A 149 -22.39 -7.54 -12.53
N GLY A 150 -21.64 -7.81 -11.46
CA GLY A 150 -22.21 -8.05 -10.13
C GLY A 150 -23.02 -9.34 -9.99
N GLU A 151 -22.92 -10.27 -10.95
CA GLU A 151 -23.70 -11.53 -10.97
C GLU A 151 -23.46 -12.39 -9.73
N TYR A 152 -22.22 -12.41 -9.23
CA TYR A 152 -21.80 -13.19 -8.06
C TYR A 152 -21.49 -12.27 -6.87
N TYR A 153 -22.17 -11.13 -6.77
CA TYR A 153 -21.84 -10.11 -5.79
C TYR A 153 -22.02 -10.61 -4.35
N TYR A 154 -23.10 -11.36 -4.06
CA TYR A 154 -23.39 -11.78 -2.69
C TYR A 154 -22.43 -12.87 -2.22
N GLU A 155 -22.12 -13.84 -3.08
CA GLU A 155 -21.11 -14.87 -2.85
C GLU A 155 -19.75 -14.21 -2.59
N PHE A 156 -19.37 -13.26 -3.44
CA PHE A 156 -18.16 -12.48 -3.28
C PHE A 156 -18.14 -11.70 -1.96
N PHE A 157 -19.23 -11.04 -1.61
CA PHE A 157 -19.35 -10.25 -0.39
C PHE A 157 -19.22 -11.12 0.87
N TYR A 158 -19.98 -12.21 0.96
CA TYR A 158 -19.94 -13.09 2.13
C TYR A 158 -18.62 -13.84 2.24
N ALA A 159 -18.03 -14.29 1.13
CA ALA A 159 -16.69 -14.89 1.12
C ALA A 159 -15.63 -13.90 1.63
N THR A 160 -15.73 -12.63 1.20
CA THR A 160 -14.83 -11.56 1.64
C THR A 160 -14.98 -11.30 3.15
N ILE A 161 -16.21 -11.13 3.64
CA ILE A 161 -16.49 -10.91 5.07
C ILE A 161 -15.95 -12.08 5.91
N LEU A 162 -16.25 -13.31 5.52
CA LEU A 162 -15.82 -14.51 6.24
C LEU A 162 -14.29 -14.61 6.28
N TYR A 163 -13.62 -14.34 5.16
CA TYR A 163 -12.16 -14.27 5.09
C TYR A 163 -11.58 -13.24 6.06
N PHE A 164 -12.06 -11.99 6.01
CA PHE A 164 -11.56 -10.91 6.88
C PHE A 164 -11.78 -11.21 8.37
N ILE A 165 -12.92 -11.83 8.73
CA ILE A 165 -13.21 -12.24 10.11
C ILE A 165 -12.26 -13.37 10.54
N ALA A 166 -12.08 -14.40 9.71
CA ALA A 166 -11.20 -15.52 10.03
C ALA A 166 -9.74 -15.06 10.19
N ASP A 167 -9.25 -14.22 9.28
CA ASP A 167 -7.90 -13.66 9.35
C ASP A 167 -7.71 -12.75 10.57
N LEU A 168 -8.73 -11.93 10.89
CA LEU A 168 -8.72 -11.08 12.08
C LEU A 168 -8.67 -11.91 13.38
N ILE A 169 -9.51 -12.95 13.51
CA ILE A 169 -9.48 -13.86 14.66
C ILE A 169 -8.10 -14.50 14.78
N TRP A 170 -7.52 -14.95 13.67
CA TRP A 170 -6.20 -15.57 13.66
C TRP A 170 -5.12 -14.62 14.20
N ILE A 171 -5.09 -13.37 13.72
CA ILE A 171 -4.09 -12.37 14.14
C ILE A 171 -4.27 -11.97 15.61
N VAL A 172 -5.52 -11.94 16.11
CA VAL A 172 -5.79 -11.68 17.53
C VAL A 172 -5.30 -12.82 18.42
N VAL A 173 -5.52 -14.08 18.00
CA VAL A 173 -5.08 -15.27 18.75
C VAL A 173 -3.57 -15.46 18.68
N ALA A 174 -2.95 -15.16 17.55
CA ALA A 174 -1.52 -15.39 17.31
C ALA A 174 -0.85 -14.14 16.69
N PRO A 175 -0.65 -13.05 17.47
CA PRO A 175 -0.17 -11.77 16.95
C PRO A 175 1.25 -11.83 16.35
N ASP A 176 2.04 -12.84 16.71
CA ASP A 176 3.39 -13.07 16.18
C ASP A 176 3.39 -13.61 14.73
N CYS A 177 2.23 -13.95 14.15
CA CYS A 177 2.15 -14.36 12.74
C CYS A 177 2.48 -13.21 11.77
N VAL A 178 2.33 -11.96 12.22
CA VAL A 178 2.53 -10.75 11.42
C VAL A 178 3.48 -9.76 12.12
N ARG A 179 4.18 -8.94 11.33
CA ARG A 179 5.19 -7.99 11.87
C ARG A 179 4.57 -6.85 12.69
N SER A 180 3.35 -6.43 12.33
CA SER A 180 2.67 -5.26 12.91
C SER A 180 1.19 -5.58 13.17
N PRO A 181 0.87 -6.44 14.16
CA PRO A 181 -0.49 -6.95 14.38
C PRO A 181 -1.50 -5.82 14.60
N SER A 182 -1.16 -4.78 15.36
CA SER A 182 -2.07 -3.66 15.64
C SER A 182 -2.51 -2.91 14.37
N VAL A 183 -1.57 -2.62 13.46
CA VAL A 183 -1.89 -1.92 12.20
C VAL A 183 -2.78 -2.78 11.31
N ILE A 184 -2.53 -4.09 11.28
CA ILE A 184 -3.30 -5.03 10.46
C ILE A 184 -4.71 -5.21 11.06
N ILE A 185 -4.84 -5.38 12.38
CA ILE A 185 -6.14 -5.43 13.05
C ILE A 185 -6.98 -4.18 12.75
N GLN A 186 -6.39 -2.98 12.87
CA GLN A 186 -7.07 -1.72 12.54
C GLN A 186 -7.48 -1.67 11.07
N HIS A 187 -6.61 -2.11 10.16
CA HIS A 187 -6.92 -2.20 8.74
C HIS A 187 -8.09 -3.14 8.46
N HIS A 188 -8.10 -4.35 9.04
CA HIS A 188 -9.17 -5.34 8.85
C HIS A 188 -10.52 -4.80 9.36
N LEU A 189 -10.53 -4.19 10.56
CA LEU A 189 -11.72 -3.56 11.10
C LEU A 189 -12.22 -2.40 10.22
N ALA A 190 -11.32 -1.54 9.75
CA ALA A 190 -11.68 -0.45 8.84
C ALA A 190 -12.21 -0.98 7.50
N THR A 191 -11.59 -2.02 6.93
CA THR A 191 -12.02 -2.66 5.69
C THR A 191 -13.40 -3.30 5.85
N LEU A 192 -13.64 -4.02 6.96
CA LEU A 192 -14.95 -4.60 7.27
C LEU A 192 -16.05 -3.54 7.31
N VAL A 193 -15.82 -2.40 7.98
CA VAL A 193 -16.78 -1.28 7.99
C VAL A 193 -16.95 -0.70 6.57
N TYR A 194 -15.85 -0.54 5.84
CA TYR A 194 -15.83 0.07 4.51
C TYR A 194 -16.63 -0.74 3.48
N ILE A 195 -16.54 -2.08 3.50
CA ILE A 195 -17.27 -2.95 2.57
C ILE A 195 -18.78 -3.07 2.89
N MET A 196 -19.23 -2.63 4.07
CA MET A 196 -20.68 -2.56 4.37
C MET A 196 -21.41 -1.49 3.54
N VAL A 197 -20.69 -0.47 3.05
CA VAL A 197 -21.28 0.60 2.24
C VAL A 197 -21.78 0.09 0.89
N PRO A 198 -20.98 -0.60 0.05
CA PRO A 198 -21.46 -1.18 -1.22
C PRO A 198 -22.55 -2.24 -1.03
N HIS A 199 -22.59 -2.91 0.13
CA HIS A 199 -23.69 -3.80 0.47
C HIS A 199 -25.00 -3.04 0.65
N SER A 200 -24.95 -1.89 1.35
CA SER A 200 -26.10 -1.05 1.65
C SER A 200 -26.54 -0.16 0.48
N VAL A 201 -25.63 0.14 -0.45
CA VAL A 201 -25.86 1.02 -1.60
C VAL A 201 -25.50 0.28 -2.89
N PRO A 202 -26.45 -0.42 -3.54
CA PRO A 202 -26.18 -1.24 -4.71
C PRO A 202 -25.45 -0.54 -5.87
N PRO A 203 -25.72 0.74 -6.19
CA PRO A 203 -25.00 1.45 -7.26
C PRO A 203 -23.48 1.55 -7.07
N VAL A 204 -22.95 1.38 -5.84
CA VAL A 204 -21.50 1.48 -5.56
C VAL A 204 -20.83 0.12 -5.35
N ARG A 205 -21.52 -0.99 -5.65
CA ARG A 205 -20.96 -2.36 -5.52
C ARG A 205 -19.68 -2.57 -6.32
N TRP A 206 -19.59 -1.98 -7.50
CA TRP A 206 -18.39 -2.04 -8.33
C TRP A 206 -17.16 -1.44 -7.64
N CYS A 207 -17.32 -0.46 -6.75
CA CYS A 207 -16.21 0.09 -5.96
C CYS A 207 -15.62 -0.96 -5.02
N MET A 208 -16.44 -1.86 -4.47
CA MET A 208 -15.95 -3.00 -3.69
C MET A 208 -15.05 -3.89 -4.55
N GLY A 209 -15.53 -4.28 -5.73
CA GLY A 209 -14.74 -5.09 -6.67
C GLY A 209 -13.40 -4.45 -6.99
N ALA A 210 -13.42 -3.15 -7.34
CA ALA A 210 -12.22 -2.40 -7.72
C ALA A 210 -11.21 -2.29 -6.56
N CYS A 211 -11.66 -2.01 -5.34
CA CYS A 211 -10.80 -1.97 -4.16
C CYS A 211 -10.25 -3.36 -3.82
N MET A 212 -11.07 -4.40 -3.89
CA MET A 212 -10.69 -5.78 -3.57
C MET A 212 -9.77 -6.44 -4.60
N ILE A 213 -9.49 -5.80 -5.74
CA ILE A 213 -8.41 -6.22 -6.65
C ILE A 213 -7.05 -6.23 -5.94
N VAL A 214 -6.88 -5.44 -4.86
CA VAL A 214 -5.67 -5.47 -4.02
C VAL A 214 -5.33 -6.84 -3.47
N GLU A 215 -6.33 -7.73 -3.29
CA GLU A 215 -6.08 -9.08 -2.80
C GLU A 215 -5.33 -9.96 -3.78
N ILE A 216 -5.35 -9.66 -5.09
CA ILE A 216 -4.47 -10.31 -6.07
C ILE A 216 -3.00 -10.00 -5.72
N ASN A 217 -2.72 -8.74 -5.38
CA ASN A 217 -1.38 -8.34 -5.00
C ASN A 217 -0.96 -8.94 -3.64
N THR A 218 -1.88 -9.00 -2.68
CA THR A 218 -1.65 -9.67 -1.38
C THR A 218 -1.37 -11.16 -1.60
N TRP A 219 -2.16 -11.85 -2.42
CA TRP A 219 -1.97 -13.26 -2.74
C TRP A 219 -0.61 -13.53 -3.40
N LEU A 220 -0.21 -12.71 -4.38
CA LEU A 220 1.12 -12.81 -5.02
C LEU A 220 2.27 -12.57 -4.03
N LEU A 221 2.09 -11.66 -3.07
CA LEU A 221 3.06 -11.41 -2.01
C LEU A 221 3.22 -12.65 -1.12
N ILE A 222 2.11 -13.26 -0.70
CA ILE A 222 2.10 -14.46 0.16
C ILE A 222 2.69 -15.65 -0.58
N ALA A 223 2.25 -15.91 -1.82
CA ALA A 223 2.80 -16.95 -2.67
C ALA A 223 4.33 -16.80 -2.80
N ARG A 224 4.81 -15.57 -3.05
CA ARG A 224 6.25 -15.28 -3.09
C ARG A 224 6.95 -15.61 -1.76
N ARG A 225 6.34 -15.34 -0.59
CA ARG A 225 6.92 -15.70 0.72
C ARG A 225 7.01 -17.22 0.90
N VAL A 226 5.93 -17.92 0.62
CA VAL A 226 5.84 -19.39 0.78
C VAL A 226 6.83 -20.11 -0.13
N PHE A 227 6.89 -19.76 -1.42
CA PHE A 227 7.79 -20.42 -2.36
C PHE A 227 9.27 -20.06 -2.13
N ASN A 228 9.60 -18.85 -1.66
CA ASN A 228 10.99 -18.48 -1.35
C ASN A 228 11.52 -19.19 -0.09
N LYS A 229 10.66 -19.65 0.83
CA LYS A 229 11.09 -20.38 2.03
C LYS A 229 11.60 -21.79 1.74
N GLN A 230 11.24 -22.39 0.61
CA GLN A 230 11.65 -23.75 0.23
C GLN A 230 13.15 -23.87 -0.16
N GLY A 231 13.96 -22.85 0.14
CA GLY A 231 15.41 -22.91 -0.02
C GLY A 231 15.90 -22.66 -1.46
N PHE A 232 15.02 -22.34 -2.40
CA PHE A 232 15.43 -21.97 -3.76
C PHE A 232 15.91 -20.51 -3.77
N PRO A 233 17.20 -20.23 -4.00
CA PRO A 233 17.68 -18.87 -4.10
C PRO A 233 17.01 -18.18 -5.31
N PRO A 234 16.39 -17.00 -5.13
CA PRO A 234 15.53 -16.36 -6.15
C PRO A 234 16.25 -15.93 -7.44
N TRP A 235 17.58 -16.09 -7.50
CA TRP A 235 18.43 -15.58 -8.59
C TRP A 235 19.40 -16.60 -9.18
N ILE A 236 19.41 -17.87 -8.73
CA ILE A 236 20.20 -18.90 -9.42
C ILE A 236 19.39 -19.35 -10.63
N VAL A 237 19.95 -19.11 -11.82
CA VAL A 237 19.37 -19.50 -13.11
C VAL A 237 19.67 -20.97 -13.35
N ASP A 238 19.18 -21.84 -12.48
CA ASP A 238 19.04 -23.24 -12.87
C ASP A 238 17.78 -23.32 -13.74
N LEU A 239 17.91 -23.91 -14.93
CA LEU A 239 16.82 -24.12 -15.90
C LEU A 239 15.73 -25.10 -15.39
N SER A 240 15.66 -25.36 -14.08
CA SER A 240 14.57 -26.11 -13.49
C SER A 240 13.26 -25.31 -13.62
N PHE A 241 12.19 -25.99 -14.00
CA PHE A 241 10.84 -25.40 -14.13
C PHE A 241 10.38 -24.64 -12.88
N VAL A 242 10.95 -24.93 -11.71
CA VAL A 242 10.65 -24.28 -10.43
C VAL A 242 11.20 -22.85 -10.37
N SER A 243 12.40 -22.59 -10.90
CA SER A 243 13.02 -21.25 -10.89
C SER A 243 12.23 -20.24 -11.74
N ILE A 244 11.71 -20.70 -12.89
CA ILE A 244 10.88 -19.87 -13.79
C ILE A 244 9.59 -19.42 -13.09
N ARG A 245 8.93 -20.31 -12.34
CA ARG A 245 7.69 -20.00 -11.60
C ARG A 245 7.91 -18.90 -10.56
N ILE A 246 8.97 -18.97 -9.77
CA ILE A 246 9.26 -17.98 -8.71
C ILE A 246 9.56 -16.60 -9.31
N LYS A 247 10.28 -16.55 -10.44
CA LYS A 247 10.54 -15.29 -11.16
C LYS A 247 9.26 -14.69 -11.71
N LEU A 248 8.40 -15.50 -12.32
CA LEU A 248 7.11 -15.05 -12.84
C LEU A 248 6.24 -14.45 -11.73
N ILE A 249 6.08 -15.15 -10.61
CA ILE A 249 5.32 -14.65 -9.44
C ILE A 249 5.90 -13.31 -8.95
N SER A 250 7.23 -13.20 -8.90
CA SER A 250 7.90 -11.96 -8.47
C SER A 250 7.66 -10.80 -9.44
N ILE A 251 7.69 -11.04 -10.75
CA ILE A 251 7.40 -10.02 -11.77
C ILE A 251 5.94 -9.57 -11.67
N LEU A 252 5.00 -10.53 -11.64
CA LEU A 252 3.57 -10.26 -11.47
C LEU A 252 3.29 -9.48 -10.18
N PHE A 253 3.96 -9.82 -9.09
CA PHE A 253 3.85 -9.09 -7.84
C PHE A 253 4.20 -7.60 -8.00
N TYR A 254 5.31 -7.25 -8.66
CA TYR A 254 5.71 -5.85 -8.83
C TYR A 254 4.80 -5.10 -9.81
N ILE A 255 4.40 -5.74 -10.92
CA ILE A 255 3.45 -5.15 -11.89
C ILE A 255 2.13 -4.83 -11.19
N THR A 256 1.55 -5.81 -10.50
CA THR A 256 0.28 -5.64 -9.77
C THR A 256 0.43 -4.65 -8.62
N TRP A 257 1.57 -4.61 -7.92
CA TRP A 257 1.80 -3.64 -6.84
C TRP A 257 1.70 -2.21 -7.35
N ILE A 258 2.44 -1.88 -8.43
CA ILE A 258 2.43 -0.54 -9.02
C ILE A 258 1.04 -0.23 -9.60
N ALA A 259 0.50 -1.11 -10.44
CA ALA A 259 -0.78 -0.88 -11.11
C ALA A 259 -1.93 -0.69 -10.11
N ILE A 260 -2.02 -1.53 -9.07
CA ILE A 260 -3.15 -1.51 -8.16
C ILE A 260 -2.94 -0.50 -7.03
N ARG A 261 -1.83 -0.59 -6.29
CA ARG A 261 -1.64 0.22 -5.07
C ARG A 261 -1.19 1.65 -5.36
N CYS A 262 -0.38 1.86 -6.40
CA CYS A 262 0.18 3.17 -6.71
C CYS A 262 -0.65 3.96 -7.74
N VAL A 263 -1.43 3.28 -8.59
CA VAL A 263 -2.21 3.93 -9.66
C VAL A 263 -3.72 3.80 -9.42
N LEU A 264 -4.25 2.58 -9.43
CA LEU A 264 -5.71 2.36 -9.31
C LEU A 264 -6.28 2.89 -7.99
N TYR A 265 -5.65 2.60 -6.85
CA TYR A 265 -6.14 3.02 -5.54
C TYR A 265 -6.28 4.54 -5.40
N PRO A 266 -5.22 5.35 -5.67
CA PRO A 266 -5.35 6.80 -5.65
C PRO A 266 -6.36 7.32 -6.67
N TYR A 267 -6.42 6.72 -7.86
CA TYR A 267 -7.40 7.08 -8.89
C TYR A 267 -8.84 6.92 -8.40
N MET A 268 -9.14 5.85 -7.65
CA MET A 268 -10.48 5.58 -7.09
C MET A 268 -11.02 6.66 -6.14
N LEU A 269 -10.18 7.57 -5.61
CA LEU A 269 -10.67 8.73 -4.84
C LEU A 269 -11.61 9.62 -5.66
N ILE A 270 -11.34 9.79 -6.95
CA ILE A 270 -12.13 10.65 -7.85
C ILE A 270 -13.57 10.12 -8.02
N PRO A 271 -13.80 8.87 -8.46
CA PRO A 271 -15.16 8.35 -8.60
C PRO A 271 -15.88 8.19 -7.25
N ILE A 272 -15.18 7.88 -6.16
CA ILE A 272 -15.81 7.85 -4.82
C ILE A 272 -16.37 9.22 -4.46
N TRP A 273 -15.62 10.29 -4.74
CA TRP A 273 -16.05 11.67 -4.50
C TRP A 273 -17.23 12.07 -5.39
N GLN A 274 -17.21 11.68 -6.67
CA GLN A 274 -18.33 11.91 -7.59
C GLN A 274 -19.59 11.16 -7.14
N LEU A 275 -19.45 9.90 -6.74
CA LEU A 275 -20.55 9.08 -6.20
C LEU A 275 -21.15 9.69 -4.92
N TYR A 276 -20.31 10.24 -4.04
CA TYR A 276 -20.78 10.93 -2.85
C TYR A 276 -21.69 12.11 -3.21
N PHE A 277 -21.28 12.96 -4.14
CA PHE A 277 -22.10 14.11 -4.54
C PHE A 277 -23.38 13.70 -5.24
N TRP A 278 -23.31 12.75 -6.16
CA TRP A 278 -24.47 12.21 -6.85
C TRP A 278 -25.49 11.65 -5.84
N TYR A 279 -25.05 10.80 -4.91
CA TYR A 279 -25.91 10.22 -3.90
C TYR A 279 -26.47 11.25 -2.90
N SER A 280 -25.68 12.29 -2.60
CA SER A 280 -26.12 13.41 -1.74
C SER A 280 -27.27 14.20 -2.40
N GLN A 281 -27.17 14.44 -3.71
CA GLN A 281 -28.21 15.12 -4.49
C GLN A 281 -29.49 14.28 -4.57
N GLU A 282 -29.35 12.98 -4.84
CA GLU A 282 -30.49 12.04 -4.91
C GLU A 282 -31.25 11.97 -3.58
N ARG A 283 -30.53 12.00 -2.44
CA ARG A 283 -31.12 11.93 -1.09
C ARG A 283 -31.56 13.28 -0.52
N GLY A 284 -31.17 14.40 -1.13
CA GLY A 284 -31.37 15.73 -0.58
C GLY A 284 -30.60 16.01 0.71
N SER A 285 -29.54 15.23 1.01
CA SER A 285 -28.72 15.39 2.22
C SER A 285 -27.26 15.00 1.97
N TYR A 286 -26.35 15.87 2.40
CA TYR A 286 -24.90 15.61 2.41
C TYR A 286 -24.46 14.66 3.54
N TRP A 287 -25.31 14.44 4.55
CA TRP A 287 -25.05 13.49 5.62
C TRP A 287 -25.57 12.10 5.23
N ASN A 288 -24.78 11.37 4.46
CA ASN A 288 -25.11 10.02 3.99
C ASN A 288 -23.95 9.04 4.19
N VAL A 289 -24.24 7.75 4.01
CA VAL A 289 -23.29 6.66 4.28
C VAL A 289 -22.02 6.69 3.41
N ILE A 290 -22.10 7.24 2.19
CA ILE A 290 -20.94 7.33 1.29
C ILE A 290 -19.90 8.36 1.79
N LEU A 291 -20.31 9.31 2.62
CA LEU A 291 -19.39 10.30 3.22
C LEU A 291 -18.22 9.62 3.95
N VAL A 292 -18.46 8.47 4.58
CA VAL A 292 -17.43 7.69 5.30
C VAL A 292 -16.40 7.10 4.34
N CYS A 293 -16.77 6.82 3.09
CA CYS A 293 -15.90 6.17 2.12
C CYS A 293 -14.67 7.00 1.76
N PHE A 294 -14.83 8.32 1.61
CA PHE A 294 -13.75 9.20 1.18
C PHE A 294 -12.58 9.27 2.18
N PRO A 295 -12.80 9.60 3.48
CA PRO A 295 -11.70 9.62 4.46
C PRO A 295 -11.09 8.24 4.69
N MET A 296 -11.89 7.17 4.70
CA MET A 296 -11.36 5.80 4.81
C MET A 296 -10.45 5.45 3.64
N HIS A 297 -10.88 5.72 2.41
CA HIS A 297 -10.09 5.43 1.21
C HIS A 297 -8.81 6.25 1.13
N ALA A 298 -8.85 7.51 1.58
CA ALA A 298 -7.65 8.36 1.68
C ALA A 298 -6.62 7.78 2.67
N VAL A 299 -7.08 7.26 3.82
CA VAL A 299 -6.21 6.54 4.78
C VAL A 299 -5.60 5.30 4.15
N PHE A 300 -6.38 4.50 3.41
CA PHE A 300 -5.85 3.34 2.70
C PHE A 300 -4.82 3.71 1.62
N CYS A 301 -5.02 4.82 0.90
CA CYS A 301 -4.03 5.35 -0.03
C CYS A 301 -2.73 5.73 0.70
N ALA A 302 -2.82 6.40 1.85
CA ALA A 302 -1.64 6.75 2.65
C ALA A 302 -0.89 5.51 3.15
N LEU A 303 -1.61 4.47 3.59
CA LEU A 303 -1.01 3.18 3.98
C LEU A 303 -0.32 2.49 2.80
N ASN A 304 -0.93 2.51 1.61
CA ASN A 304 -0.32 1.96 0.39
C ASN A 304 0.95 2.70 -0.02
N ILE A 305 0.98 4.04 0.10
CA ILE A 305 2.20 4.84 -0.14
C ILE A 305 3.28 4.47 0.87
N LYS A 306 2.94 4.38 2.16
CA LYS A 306 3.88 3.98 3.21
C LYS A 306 4.48 2.60 2.92
N TRP A 307 3.66 1.60 2.64
CA TRP A 307 4.15 0.25 2.36
C TRP A 307 4.96 0.19 1.07
N SER A 308 4.61 0.99 0.05
CA SER A 308 5.41 1.10 -1.17
C SER A 308 6.79 1.68 -0.86
N TYR A 309 6.85 2.75 -0.05
CA TYR A 309 8.11 3.31 0.41
C TYR A 309 8.95 2.29 1.19
N ASP A 310 8.35 1.55 2.12
CA ASP A 310 9.04 0.51 2.90
C ASP A 310 9.61 -0.60 1.98
N LEU A 311 8.81 -1.05 1.00
CA LEU A 311 9.21 -2.05 0.01
C LEU A 311 10.39 -1.57 -0.85
N PHE A 312 10.26 -0.41 -1.49
CA PHE A 312 11.29 0.10 -2.41
C PHE A 312 12.54 0.61 -1.69
N SER A 313 12.40 1.25 -0.52
CA SER A 313 13.54 1.71 0.26
C SER A 313 14.42 0.54 0.73
N SER A 314 13.82 -0.61 1.07
CA SER A 314 14.57 -1.82 1.40
C SER A 314 15.45 -2.30 0.24
N LYS A 315 14.93 -2.22 -1.00
CA LYS A 315 15.65 -2.61 -2.23
C LYS A 315 16.74 -1.61 -2.62
N ILE A 316 16.45 -0.32 -2.53
CA ILE A 316 17.45 0.73 -2.81
C ILE A 316 18.62 0.62 -1.82
N ARG A 317 18.34 0.41 -0.53
CA ARG A 317 19.39 0.18 0.48
C ARG A 317 20.23 -1.06 0.16
N TYR A 318 19.61 -2.13 -0.33
CA TYR A 318 20.32 -3.32 -0.76
C TYR A 318 21.27 -3.05 -1.94
N TRP A 319 20.78 -2.38 -2.98
CA TRP A 319 21.60 -2.07 -4.16
C TRP A 319 22.77 -1.14 -3.84
N LYS A 320 22.56 -0.12 -2.99
CA LYS A 320 23.64 0.77 -2.56
C LYS A 320 24.77 0.02 -1.84
N ARG A 321 24.45 -1.01 -1.03
CA ARG A 321 25.46 -1.81 -0.35
C ARG A 321 26.21 -2.74 -1.28
N ARG A 322 25.52 -3.35 -2.25
CA ARG A 322 26.15 -4.25 -3.22
C ARG A 322 27.13 -3.53 -4.15
N GLY A 323 26.87 -2.26 -4.48
CA GLY A 323 27.81 -1.44 -5.24
C GLY A 323 29.14 -1.24 -4.51
N VAL A 324 29.09 -0.89 -3.22
CA VAL A 324 30.28 -0.65 -2.40
C VAL A 324 31.09 -1.93 -2.17
N SER A 325 30.44 -3.05 -1.86
CA SER A 325 31.17 -4.31 -1.64
C SER A 325 31.86 -4.79 -2.92
N SER A 326 31.21 -4.65 -4.08
CA SER A 326 31.82 -5.05 -5.35
C SER A 326 33.03 -4.19 -5.73
N GLU A 327 33.08 -2.92 -5.31
CA GLU A 327 34.24 -2.05 -5.51
C GLU A 327 35.38 -2.41 -4.55
N GLU A 328 35.09 -2.60 -3.25
CA GLU A 328 36.10 -3.02 -2.26
C GLU A 328 36.68 -4.41 -2.58
N ASP A 329 35.84 -5.35 -3.03
CA ASP A 329 36.29 -6.69 -3.43
C ASP A 329 37.14 -6.62 -4.72
N ALA A 330 36.77 -5.77 -5.68
CA ALA A 330 37.55 -5.53 -6.91
C ALA A 330 38.87 -4.77 -6.66
N GLU A 331 38.94 -3.88 -5.67
CA GLU A 331 40.19 -3.23 -5.25
C GLU A 331 41.13 -4.20 -4.54
N LYS A 332 40.60 -5.08 -3.67
CA LYS A 332 41.40 -6.14 -3.03
C LYS A 332 41.96 -7.13 -4.03
N GLU A 333 41.23 -7.43 -5.10
CA GLU A 333 41.66 -8.36 -6.15
C GLU A 333 42.76 -7.75 -7.06
N LYS A 334 42.87 -6.41 -7.14
CA LYS A 334 43.94 -5.71 -7.88
C LYS A 334 45.19 -5.43 -7.03
N GLY A 335 45.10 -5.65 -5.72
CA GLY A 335 46.20 -5.49 -4.76
C GLY A 335 46.99 -6.78 -4.49
N LEU A 336 46.64 -7.87 -5.17
CA LEU A 336 47.40 -9.12 -5.30
C LEU A 336 47.94 -9.19 -6.74
#